data_AF-A0A3S4VT65-F1
#
_entry.id   AF-A0A3S4VT65-F1
#
_cell.length_a   1.000
_cell.length_b   1.000
_cell.length_c   1.000
_cell.angle_alpha   90.00
_cell.angle_beta   90.00
_cell.angle_gamma   90.00
#
_symmetry.space_group_name_H-M   'P 1'
#
loop_
_entity.id
_entity.type
_entity.pdbx_description
1 polymer ?
#
loop_
_entity_poly.entity_id
_entity_poly.type
_entity_poly.pdbx_seq_one_letter_code
_entity_poly.pdbx_strand_id
1 'polypeptide(L)'
;MTQVYEDQTWAVRAICADSDPDALFVRGSAQTDARQICFSCPVRIECLADALDSGMTFGVWGGMTERERRALLRRFPHITNWWEYLTQSDDQVATELRAGRIPRLSRRPVARK
;
A
#
# COMPACT_ATOMS: atom_id res chain seq x y z
N MET A 1 15.48 27.70 -2.50
CA MET A 1 14.25 27.17 -1.84
C MET A 1 13.42 26.52 -2.93
N THR A 2 13.74 25.29 -3.30
CA THR A 2 13.18 24.67 -4.50
C THR A 2 13.21 23.16 -4.33
N GLN A 3 12.09 22.64 -3.81
CA GLN A 3 11.54 21.32 -4.14
C GLN A 3 10.29 21.15 -3.29
N VAL A 4 9.17 21.64 -3.78
CA VAL A 4 7.88 21.26 -3.22
C VAL A 4 6.97 20.94 -4.41
N TYR A 5 6.47 19.70 -4.43
CA TYR A 5 5.39 19.18 -5.27
C TYR A 5 5.73 18.78 -6.71
N GLU A 6 6.50 17.71 -6.90
CA GLU A 6 6.52 17.01 -8.19
C GLU A 6 6.76 15.52 -7.98
N ASP A 7 5.78 14.80 -7.43
CA ASP A 7 5.73 13.33 -7.54
C ASP A 7 4.38 12.66 -7.20
N GLN A 8 3.29 13.43 -7.05
CA GLN A 8 1.93 12.87 -6.86
C GLN A 8 1.13 12.77 -8.18
N THR A 9 1.82 12.78 -9.33
CA THR A 9 1.18 12.57 -10.65
C THR A 9 0.57 11.18 -10.79
N TRP A 10 0.89 10.25 -9.89
CA TRP A 10 0.21 8.96 -9.80
C TRP A 10 -1.19 9.10 -9.19
N ALA A 11 -1.40 10.00 -8.22
CA ALA A 11 -2.67 10.10 -7.49
C ALA A 11 -3.81 10.53 -8.43
N VAL A 12 -3.54 11.42 -9.38
CA VAL A 12 -4.51 11.84 -10.41
C VAL A 12 -4.89 10.73 -11.39
N ARG A 13 -4.12 9.62 -11.44
CA ARG A 13 -4.42 8.44 -12.26
C ARG A 13 -5.12 7.33 -11.46
N ALA A 14 -5.38 7.56 -10.17
CA ALA A 14 -6.06 6.58 -9.33
C ALA A 14 -7.55 6.53 -9.66
N ILE A 15 -8.10 5.32 -9.80
CA ILE A 15 -9.54 5.12 -10.07
C ILE A 15 -10.40 5.74 -8.96
N CYS A 16 -9.93 5.68 -7.72
CA CYS A 16 -10.64 6.25 -6.57
C CYS A 16 -10.51 7.77 -6.44
N ALA A 17 -9.73 8.45 -7.30
CA ALA A 17 -9.55 9.90 -7.22
C ALA A 17 -10.86 10.68 -7.49
N ASP A 18 -11.74 10.13 -8.34
CA ASP A 18 -13.04 10.71 -8.69
C ASP A 18 -14.19 10.18 -7.81
N SER A 19 -13.89 9.29 -6.86
CA SER A 19 -14.87 8.74 -5.92
C SER A 19 -15.03 9.65 -4.70
N ASP A 20 -16.14 9.46 -3.97
CA ASP A 20 -16.34 10.09 -2.66
C ASP A 20 -15.13 9.80 -1.75
N PRO A 21 -14.41 10.82 -1.25
CA PRO A 21 -13.27 10.64 -0.36
C PRO A 21 -13.59 9.79 0.86
N ASP A 22 -14.81 9.90 1.40
CA ASP A 22 -15.22 9.18 2.60
C ASP A 22 -15.33 7.66 2.37
N ALA A 23 -15.49 7.23 1.11
CA ALA A 23 -15.53 5.82 0.74
C ALA A 23 -14.21 5.07 1.05
N LEU A 24 -13.09 5.78 1.14
CA LEU A 24 -11.77 5.20 1.46
C LEU A 24 -11.45 5.22 2.95
N PHE A 25 -12.17 6.01 3.75
CA PHE A 25 -11.95 6.17 5.20
C PHE A 25 -12.95 5.36 6.05
N VAL A 26 -13.54 4.33 5.47
CA VAL A 26 -14.53 3.45 6.10
C VAL A 26 -13.94 2.47 7.12
N ARG A 27 -14.80 1.95 8.01
CA ARG A 27 -14.45 0.95 9.04
C ARG A 27 -15.21 -0.36 8.83
N GLY A 28 -14.68 -1.45 9.38
CA GLY A 28 -15.37 -2.74 9.38
C GLY A 28 -15.53 -3.34 7.98
N SER A 29 -16.68 -3.95 7.70
CA SER A 29 -16.95 -4.66 6.44
C SER A 29 -16.83 -3.77 5.20
N ALA A 30 -17.14 -2.48 5.33
CA ALA A 30 -17.04 -1.50 4.24
C ALA A 30 -15.60 -1.32 3.72
N GLN A 31 -14.58 -1.70 4.50
CA GLN A 31 -13.20 -1.72 4.00
C GLN A 31 -13.00 -2.74 2.86
N THR A 32 -13.86 -3.76 2.77
CA THR A 32 -13.84 -4.74 1.69
C THR A 32 -14.20 -4.11 0.35
N ASP A 33 -15.19 -3.23 0.35
CA ASP A 33 -15.68 -2.56 -0.86
C ASP A 33 -14.64 -1.57 -1.38
N ALA A 34 -14.07 -0.75 -0.49
CA ALA A 34 -12.95 0.13 -0.81
C ALA A 34 -11.75 -0.64 -1.38
N ARG A 35 -11.50 -1.86 -0.87
CA ARG A 35 -10.41 -2.71 -1.33
C ARG A 35 -10.59 -3.17 -2.79
N GLN A 36 -11.83 -3.47 -3.19
CA GLN A 36 -12.12 -3.95 -4.54
C GLN A 36 -11.72 -2.91 -5.60
N ILE A 37 -11.99 -1.62 -5.32
CA ILE A 37 -11.61 -0.51 -6.19
C ILE A 37 -10.08 -0.47 -6.38
N CYS A 38 -9.31 -0.73 -5.32
CA CYS A 38 -7.86 -0.71 -5.41
C CYS A 38 -7.29 -1.80 -6.31
N PHE A 39 -7.92 -2.97 -6.45
CA PHE A 39 -7.33 -4.08 -7.20
C PHE A 39 -7.34 -3.89 -8.71
N SER A 40 -8.25 -3.08 -9.24
CA SER A 40 -8.27 -2.66 -10.66
C SER A 40 -7.49 -1.37 -10.91
N CYS A 41 -6.99 -0.70 -9.87
CA CYS A 41 -6.31 0.58 -9.98
C CYS A 41 -4.90 0.42 -10.58
N PRO A 42 -4.54 1.16 -11.65
CA PRO A 42 -3.24 1.03 -12.31
C PRO A 42 -2.07 1.51 -11.43
N VAL A 43 -2.33 2.46 -10.53
CA VAL A 43 -1.32 3.07 -9.63
C VAL A 43 -1.32 2.45 -8.23
N ARG A 44 -1.80 1.20 -8.10
CA ARG A 44 -1.98 0.54 -6.80
C ARG A 44 -0.67 0.42 -6.02
N ILE A 45 0.44 0.14 -6.71
CA ILE A 45 1.75 -0.08 -6.06
C ILE A 45 2.38 1.24 -5.65
N GLU A 46 2.29 2.26 -6.50
CA GLU A 46 2.70 3.63 -6.21
C GLU A 46 1.95 4.16 -4.98
N CYS A 47 0.62 3.98 -4.96
CA CYS A 47 -0.24 4.35 -3.85
C CYS A 47 0.15 3.64 -2.53
N LEU A 48 0.47 2.35 -2.61
CA LEU A 48 0.89 1.60 -1.42
C LEU A 48 2.27 2.04 -0.93
N ALA A 49 3.22 2.27 -1.85
CA ALA A 49 4.56 2.73 -1.53
C ALA A 49 4.51 4.07 -0.80
N ASP A 50 3.83 5.05 -1.37
CA ASP A 50 3.68 6.39 -0.79
C ASP A 50 3.02 6.33 0.60
N ALA A 51 2.00 5.50 0.79
CA ALA A 51 1.35 5.31 2.09
C ALA A 51 2.26 4.67 3.14
N LEU A 52 3.20 3.81 2.73
CA LEU A 52 4.16 3.17 3.63
C LEU A 52 5.34 4.08 3.94
N ASP A 53 5.87 4.80 2.94
CA ASP A 53 6.96 5.77 3.10
C ASP A 53 6.53 6.97 3.96
N SER A 54 5.32 7.49 3.74
CA SER A 54 4.75 8.60 4.55
C SER A 54 4.24 8.17 5.92
N GLY A 55 4.06 6.86 6.15
CA GLY A 55 3.50 6.33 7.40
C GLY A 55 2.01 6.65 7.59
N MET A 56 1.23 6.80 6.50
CA MET A 56 -0.18 7.19 6.55
C MET A 56 -1.01 6.27 7.46
N THR A 57 -1.67 6.86 8.46
CA THR A 57 -2.34 6.15 9.57
C THR A 57 -3.85 5.96 9.39
N PHE A 58 -4.43 6.36 8.26
CA PHE A 58 -5.87 6.20 8.04
C PHE A 58 -6.17 5.70 6.63
N GLY A 59 -7.39 5.19 6.43
CA GLY A 59 -7.93 4.78 5.13
C GLY A 59 -7.32 3.52 4.51
N VAL A 60 -7.89 3.13 3.37
CA VAL A 60 -7.41 2.04 2.51
C VAL A 60 -6.50 2.62 1.42
N TRP A 61 -5.28 2.09 1.33
CA TRP A 61 -4.26 2.54 0.37
C TRP A 61 -3.69 1.34 -0.36
N GLY A 62 -3.68 1.38 -1.70
CA GLY A 62 -3.19 0.28 -2.54
C GLY A 62 -3.82 -1.08 -2.23
N GLY A 63 -5.07 -1.11 -1.74
CA GLY A 63 -5.77 -2.33 -1.33
C GLY A 63 -5.35 -2.87 0.04
N MET A 64 -4.69 -2.04 0.87
CA MET A 64 -4.30 -2.37 2.23
C MET A 64 -4.96 -1.45 3.26
N THR A 65 -5.49 -2.05 4.30
CA THR A 65 -5.98 -1.36 5.49
C THR A 65 -4.81 -0.84 6.32
N GLU A 66 -5.08 0.16 7.16
CA GLU A 66 -4.09 0.68 8.11
C GLU A 66 -3.43 -0.42 8.95
N ARG A 67 -4.21 -1.38 9.45
CA ARG A 67 -3.71 -2.48 10.30
C ARG A 67 -2.69 -3.35 9.55
N GLU A 68 -2.94 -3.62 8.28
CA GLU A 68 -2.06 -4.44 7.43
C GLU A 68 -0.79 -3.65 7.07
N ARG A 69 -0.90 -2.36 6.74
CA ARG A 69 0.27 -1.49 6.52
C ARG A 69 1.15 -1.41 7.76
N ARG A 70 0.55 -1.22 8.95
CA ARG A 70 1.29 -1.25 10.23
C ARG A 70 1.98 -2.60 10.47
N ALA A 71 1.42 -3.71 9.99
CA ALA A 71 2.07 -5.02 10.08
C ALA A 71 3.28 -5.14 9.14
N LEU A 72 3.22 -4.56 7.92
CA LEU A 72 4.36 -4.47 7.01
C LEU A 72 5.50 -3.65 7.60
N LEU A 73 5.21 -2.45 8.11
CA LEU A 73 6.23 -1.57 8.70
C LEU A 73 6.93 -2.23 9.88
N ARG A 74 6.19 -2.95 10.74
CA ARG A 74 6.81 -3.74 11.85
C ARG A 74 7.63 -4.93 11.36
N ARG A 75 7.26 -5.53 10.23
CA ARG A 75 7.97 -6.69 9.67
C ARG A 75 9.28 -6.28 9.01
N PHE A 76 9.29 -5.13 8.35
CA PHE A 76 10.43 -4.65 7.58
C PHE A 76 10.88 -3.25 8.06
N PRO A 77 11.39 -3.14 9.30
CA PRO A 77 11.78 -1.84 9.87
C PRO A 77 13.01 -1.21 9.19
N HIS A 78 13.72 -1.97 8.35
CA HIS A 78 14.92 -1.53 7.64
C HIS A 78 14.63 -1.01 6.22
N ILE A 79 13.40 -1.15 5.74
CA ILE A 79 13.02 -0.63 4.42
C ILE A 79 12.72 0.85 4.56
N THR A 80 13.47 1.66 3.82
CA THR A 80 13.36 3.13 3.80
C THR A 80 12.85 3.67 2.47
N ASN A 81 12.77 2.82 1.44
CA ASN A 81 12.22 3.14 0.13
C ASN A 81 11.27 2.00 -0.26
N TRP A 82 9.97 2.19 0.03
CA TRP A 82 8.97 1.16 -0.21
C TRP A 82 8.68 0.97 -1.70
N TRP A 83 8.83 2.01 -2.53
CA TRP A 83 8.68 1.87 -3.98
C TRP A 83 9.71 0.88 -4.56
N GLU A 84 10.98 1.07 -4.23
CA GLU A 84 12.06 0.18 -4.69
C GLU A 84 11.85 -1.25 -4.18
N TYR A 85 11.53 -1.42 -2.89
CA TYR A 85 11.22 -2.74 -2.36
C TYR A 85 10.06 -3.42 -3.08
N LEU A 86 8.94 -2.72 -3.24
CA LEU A 86 7.73 -3.31 -3.84
C LEU A 86 7.93 -3.65 -5.32
N THR A 87 8.72 -2.86 -6.05
CA THR A 87 8.92 -3.03 -7.50
C THR A 87 10.07 -3.96 -7.86
N GLN A 88 11.14 -3.99 -7.08
CA GLN A 88 12.39 -4.67 -7.43
C GLN A 88 12.69 -5.90 -6.57
N SER A 89 12.09 -6.04 -5.39
CA SER A 89 12.39 -7.17 -4.50
C SER A 89 11.75 -8.49 -4.96
N ASP A 90 12.53 -9.56 -4.83
CA ASP A 90 12.08 -10.95 -4.95
C ASP A 90 11.53 -11.53 -3.62
N ASP A 91 11.38 -10.71 -2.57
CA ASP A 91 10.68 -11.15 -1.36
C ASP A 91 9.25 -11.62 -1.73
N GLN A 92 8.81 -12.69 -1.08
CA GLN A 92 7.50 -13.27 -1.32
C GLN A 92 6.40 -12.24 -1.07
N VAL A 93 6.54 -11.39 -0.05
CA VAL A 93 5.58 -10.34 0.28
C VAL A 93 5.50 -9.31 -0.84
N ALA A 94 6.62 -8.83 -1.37
CA ALA A 94 6.63 -7.89 -2.49
C ALA A 94 5.98 -8.48 -3.74
N THR A 95 6.28 -9.75 -4.03
CA THR A 95 5.70 -10.50 -5.15
C THR A 95 4.19 -10.67 -5.01
N GLU A 96 3.70 -11.01 -3.82
CA GLU A 96 2.27 -11.15 -3.54
C GLU A 96 1.53 -9.81 -3.67
N LEU A 97 2.10 -8.72 -3.16
CA LEU A 97 1.53 -7.38 -3.26
C LEU A 97 1.45 -6.89 -4.70
N ARG A 98 2.49 -7.13 -5.53
CA ARG A 98 2.45 -6.87 -6.98
C ARG A 98 1.37 -7.67 -7.68
N ALA A 99 1.19 -8.94 -7.31
CA ALA A 99 0.14 -9.81 -7.84
C ALA A 99 -1.28 -9.46 -7.35
N GLY A 100 -1.46 -8.43 -6.52
CA GLY A 100 -2.78 -8.04 -6.00
C GLY A 100 -3.30 -9.03 -4.96
N ARG A 101 -2.40 -9.77 -4.31
CA ARG A 101 -2.75 -10.69 -3.22
C ARG A 101 -2.39 -10.06 -1.89
N ILE A 102 -3.16 -10.42 -0.88
CA ILE A 102 -2.99 -9.92 0.47
C ILE A 102 -2.05 -10.89 1.19
N PRO A 103 -0.82 -10.48 1.49
CA PRO A 103 0.15 -11.38 2.10
C PRO A 103 -0.30 -11.78 3.49
N ARG A 104 -0.11 -13.06 3.84
CA ARG A 104 -0.33 -13.53 5.20
C ARG A 104 0.84 -13.06 6.07
N LEU A 105 0.69 -11.87 6.66
CA LEU A 105 1.70 -11.27 7.54
C LEU A 105 1.73 -11.91 8.94
N SER A 106 1.03 -13.04 9.15
CA SER A 106 1.02 -13.73 10.44
C SER A 106 2.29 -14.57 10.64
N ARG A 107 3.12 -14.04 11.55
CA ARG A 107 4.29 -14.64 12.23
C ARG A 107 5.65 -14.52 11.52
N ARG A 108 6.65 -14.45 12.41
CA ARG A 108 8.11 -14.28 12.23
C ARG A 108 8.64 -15.04 10.99
N PRO A 109 9.66 -14.55 10.26
CA PRO A 109 10.18 -15.28 9.11
C PRO A 109 10.68 -16.63 9.60
N VAL A 110 10.34 -17.71 8.89
CA VAL A 110 11.15 -18.92 8.97
C VAL A 110 12.50 -18.53 8.38
N ALA A 111 13.55 -18.61 9.19
CA ALA A 111 14.92 -18.36 8.72
C ALA A 111 15.17 -19.23 7.49
N ARG A 112 15.52 -18.60 6.36
CA ARG A 112 16.03 -19.33 5.19
C ARG A 112 17.37 -19.94 5.61
N LYS A 113 17.52 -21.24 5.41
CA LYS A 113 18.70 -22.04 5.74
C LYS A 113 19.73 -21.96 4.62
#